data_AF-A0A6G2W3M3-F1
#
_entry.id   AF-A0A6G2W3M3-F1
#
_cell.length_a   1.000
_cell.length_b   1.000
_cell.length_c   1.000
_cell.angle_alpha   90.00
_cell.angle_beta   90.00
_cell.angle_gamma   90.00
#
_symmetry.space_group_name_H-M   'P 1'
#
loop_
_entity.id
_entity.type
_entity.pdbx_description
1 polymer ?
#
loop_
_entity_poly.entity_id
_entity_poly.type
_entity_poly.pdbx_seq_one_letter_code
_entity_poly.pdbx_strand_id
1 'polypeptide(L)'
;MTCEDNHSRLTWEVQLYEPFSKVWMCRGLGRATTNASPADIARGVLAGYLAANPPRGGETFRAIARPDTGQPATVTADQLRNDGWTAGPDVRQALPVYLREALAQTG
;
A
#
# COMPACT_ATOMS: atom_id res chain seq x y z
N MET A 1 -23.89 -6.56 24.34
CA MET A 1 -22.64 -6.99 23.68
C MET A 1 -22.61 -6.34 22.31
N THR A 2 -22.10 -5.12 22.23
CA THR A 2 -21.90 -4.42 20.96
C THR A 2 -20.51 -4.80 20.47
N CYS A 3 -20.44 -5.70 19.49
CA CYS A 3 -19.24 -5.84 18.68
C CYS A 3 -19.15 -4.55 17.85
N GLU A 4 -18.54 -3.51 18.40
CA GLU A 4 -18.12 -2.37 17.58
C GLU A 4 -17.06 -2.90 16.64
N ASP A 5 -17.47 -3.10 15.39
CA ASP A 5 -16.60 -3.47 14.29
C ASP A 5 -15.76 -2.22 13.98
N ASN A 6 -14.66 -2.06 14.72
CA ASN A 6 -13.75 -0.91 14.70
C ASN A 6 -12.88 -0.88 13.44
N HIS A 7 -13.50 -1.06 12.27
CA HIS A 7 -12.79 -0.91 11.01
C HIS A 7 -12.35 0.53 10.85
N SER A 8 -11.04 0.69 10.67
CA SER A 8 -10.46 1.98 10.32
C SER A 8 -10.68 2.23 8.84
N ARG A 9 -11.27 3.38 8.53
CA ARG A 9 -11.31 3.92 7.17
C ARG A 9 -9.98 4.62 6.89
N LEU A 10 -9.44 4.35 5.70
CA LEU A 10 -8.22 4.99 5.25
C LEU A 10 -8.23 5.23 3.76
N THR A 11 -7.45 6.22 3.35
CA THR A 11 -7.07 6.45 1.95
C THR A 11 -5.64 5.94 1.74
N TRP A 12 -5.32 5.46 0.56
CA TRP A 12 -3.96 5.08 0.21
C TRP A 12 -3.56 5.61 -1.16
N GLU A 13 -2.26 5.89 -1.31
CA GLU A 13 -1.67 6.38 -2.54
C GLU A 13 -0.37 5.61 -2.83
N VAL A 14 -0.13 5.28 -4.11
CA VAL A 14 1.20 4.94 -4.61
C VAL A 14 1.77 6.16 -5.30
N GLN A 15 3.02 6.48 -5.03
CA GLN A 15 3.69 7.65 -5.56
C GLN A 15 5.03 7.26 -6.20
N LEU A 16 5.36 7.92 -7.31
CA LEU A 16 6.65 7.86 -7.97
C LEU A 16 7.38 9.18 -7.75
N TYR A 17 8.65 9.13 -7.35
CA TYR A 17 9.49 10.30 -7.28
C TYR A 17 9.94 10.74 -8.68
N GLU A 18 9.73 12.01 -9.00
CA GLU A 18 10.20 12.65 -10.22
C GLU A 18 11.47 13.46 -9.88
N PRO A 19 12.67 13.05 -10.38
CA PRO A 19 13.93 13.64 -9.91
C PRO A 19 14.18 15.08 -10.38
N PHE A 20 13.64 15.50 -11.52
CA PHE A 20 13.94 16.79 -12.13
C PHE A 20 13.27 17.95 -11.38
N SER A 21 11.97 17.81 -11.14
CA SER A 21 11.11 18.72 -10.38
C SER A 21 11.07 18.41 -8.88
N LYS A 22 11.65 17.28 -8.46
CA LYS A 22 11.73 16.82 -7.05
C LYS A 22 10.37 16.62 -6.39
N VAL A 23 9.36 16.22 -7.16
CA VAL A 23 8.00 16.01 -6.66
C VAL A 23 7.63 14.53 -6.60
N TRP A 24 6.66 14.21 -5.76
CA TRP A 24 6.02 12.91 -5.73
C TRP A 24 4.75 12.94 -6.57
N MET A 25 4.71 12.17 -7.65
CA MET A 25 3.55 12.05 -8.53
C MET A 25 2.69 10.86 -8.12
N CYS A 26 1.39 11.07 -7.97
CA CYS A 26 0.45 9.99 -7.69
C CYS A 26 0.35 9.03 -8.91
N ARG A 27 0.44 7.73 -8.64
CA ARG A 27 0.36 6.63 -9.62
C ARG A 27 -0.78 5.66 -9.34
N GLY A 28 -1.26 5.61 -8.12
CA GLY A 28 -2.44 4.85 -7.73
C GLY A 28 -3.07 5.48 -6.49
N LEU A 29 -4.40 5.40 -6.39
CA LEU A 29 -5.17 5.95 -5.27
C LEU A 29 -6.33 4.99 -4.98
N GLY A 30 -6.67 4.85 -3.71
CA GLY A 30 -7.92 4.21 -3.32
C GLY A 30 -8.26 4.40 -1.86
N ARG A 31 -9.28 3.66 -1.42
CA ARG A 31 -9.78 3.66 -0.05
C ARG A 31 -9.96 2.24 0.44
N ALA A 32 -9.84 2.06 1.74
CA ALA A 32 -10.11 0.79 2.40
C ALA A 32 -10.84 1.01 3.73
N THR A 33 -11.60 0.01 4.16
CA THR A 33 -12.17 -0.12 5.50
C THR A 33 -11.66 -1.44 6.04
N THR A 34 -10.83 -1.40 7.08
CA THR A 34 -10.06 -2.56 7.52
C THR A 34 -9.60 -2.45 8.97
N ASN A 35 -9.29 -3.59 9.58
CA ASN A 35 -8.61 -3.69 10.87
C ASN A 35 -7.08 -3.77 10.73
N ALA A 36 -6.56 -3.89 9.51
CA ALA A 36 -5.12 -3.91 9.25
C ALA A 36 -4.48 -2.57 9.62
N SER A 37 -3.23 -2.61 10.07
CA SER A 37 -2.49 -1.37 10.34
C SER A 37 -2.30 -0.55 9.06
N PRO A 38 -2.27 0.80 9.13
CA PRO A 38 -1.98 1.62 7.95
C PRO A 38 -0.65 1.24 7.29
N ALA A 39 0.35 0.82 8.07
CA ALA A 39 1.62 0.37 7.53
C ALA A 39 1.48 -0.90 6.68
N ASP A 40 0.68 -1.87 7.13
CA ASP A 40 0.46 -3.11 6.38
C ASP A 40 -0.37 -2.88 5.11
N ILE A 41 -1.30 -1.92 5.14
CA ILE A 41 -1.99 -1.50 3.92
C ILE A 41 -1.03 -0.81 2.95
N ALA A 42 -0.18 0.10 3.42
CA ALA A 42 0.83 0.73 2.57
C ALA A 42 1.78 -0.33 1.96
N ARG A 43 2.20 -1.34 2.72
CA ARG A 43 2.99 -2.47 2.21
C ARG A 43 2.26 -3.25 1.14
N GLY A 44 1.02 -3.68 1.43
CA GLY A 44 0.22 -4.48 0.50
C GLY A 44 -0.08 -3.76 -0.80
N VAL A 45 -0.45 -2.48 -0.72
CA VAL A 45 -0.69 -1.64 -1.90
C VAL A 45 0.59 -1.52 -2.74
N LEU A 46 1.73 -1.19 -2.11
CA LEU A 46 2.98 -0.98 -2.83
C LEU A 46 3.49 -2.28 -3.46
N ALA A 47 3.45 -3.39 -2.73
CA ALA A 47 3.85 -4.70 -3.23
C ALA A 47 2.96 -5.15 -4.41
N GLY A 48 1.64 -5.02 -4.28
CA GLY A 48 0.72 -5.35 -5.36
C GLY A 48 0.89 -4.44 -6.58
N TYR A 49 1.12 -3.15 -6.37
CA TYR A 49 1.35 -2.21 -7.46
C TYR A 49 2.63 -2.52 -8.23
N LEU A 50 3.72 -2.81 -7.52
CA LEU A 50 5.02 -3.14 -8.13
C LEU A 50 5.01 -4.53 -8.79
N ALA A 51 4.21 -5.47 -8.30
CA ALA A 51 3.99 -6.75 -8.96
C ALA A 51 3.25 -6.57 -10.30
N ALA A 52 2.22 -5.72 -10.33
CA ALA A 52 1.49 -5.39 -11.56
C ALA A 52 2.28 -4.46 -12.51
N ASN A 53 3.15 -3.61 -11.96
CA ASN A 53 3.91 -2.60 -12.68
C ASN A 53 5.39 -2.65 -12.23
N PRO A 54 6.19 -3.59 -12.75
CA PRO A 54 7.59 -3.70 -12.37
C PRO A 54 8.34 -2.39 -12.62
N PRO A 55 9.11 -1.89 -11.62
CA PRO A 55 9.80 -0.62 -11.74
C PRO A 55 10.87 -0.69 -12.83
N ARG A 56 11.02 0.39 -13.58
CA ARG A 56 12.14 0.58 -14.51
C ARG A 56 13.37 1.05 -13.73
N GLY A 57 14.56 0.81 -14.29
CA GLY A 57 15.82 1.16 -13.63
C GLY A 57 15.87 2.61 -13.17
N GLY A 58 16.10 2.82 -11.87
CA GLY A 58 16.21 4.15 -11.26
C GLY A 58 14.89 4.77 -10.76
N GLU A 59 13.75 4.10 -10.92
CA GLU A 59 12.48 4.60 -10.39
C GLU A 59 12.37 4.39 -8.87
N THR A 60 11.99 5.45 -8.16
CA THR A 60 11.78 5.42 -6.70
C THR A 60 10.30 5.51 -6.38
N PHE A 61 9.76 4.43 -5.82
CA PHE A 61 8.35 4.35 -5.41
C PHE A 61 8.17 4.36 -3.89
N ARG A 62 7.04 4.92 -3.46
CA ARG A 62 6.52 4.77 -2.10
C ARG A 62 5.01 4.58 -2.11
N ALA A 63 4.47 4.03 -1.04
CA ALA A 63 3.04 4.12 -0.75
C ALA A 63 2.80 4.85 0.57
N ILE A 64 1.66 5.53 0.64
CA ILE A 64 1.19 6.22 1.83
C ILE A 64 -0.21 5.71 2.14
N ALA A 65 -0.47 5.32 3.39
CA ALA A 65 -1.80 5.05 3.90
C ALA A 65 -2.15 6.11 4.96
N ARG A 66 -3.23 6.86 4.74
CA ARG A 66 -3.72 7.90 5.64
C ARG A 66 -5.05 7.45 6.24
N PRO A 67 -5.08 7.01 7.50
CA PRO A 67 -6.33 6.73 8.19
C PRO A 67 -7.11 8.03 8.44
N ASP A 68 -8.44 7.92 8.55
CA ASP A 68 -9.31 9.06 8.89
C ASP A 68 -8.96 9.62 10.28
N THR A 69 -8.43 8.78 11.16
CA THR A 69 -7.92 9.14 12.49
C THR A 69 -6.53 8.56 12.72
N GLY A 70 -5.63 9.34 13.35
CA GLY A 70 -4.27 8.90 13.65
C GLY A 70 -3.23 9.34 12.63
N GLN A 71 -2.05 8.71 12.67
CA GLN A 71 -0.90 9.10 11.86
C GLN A 71 -0.84 8.30 10.55
N PRO A 72 -0.45 8.95 9.42
CA PRO A 72 -0.23 8.25 8.18
C PRO A 72 1.00 7.36 8.27
N ALA A 73 0.98 6.24 7.54
CA ALA A 73 2.14 5.38 7.36
C ALA A 73 2.68 5.56 5.93
N THR A 74 4.01 5.60 5.80
CA THR A 74 4.70 5.63 4.49
C THR A 74 5.64 4.44 4.41
N VAL A 75 5.59 3.72 3.29
CA VAL A 75 6.45 2.57 3.01
C VAL A 75 7.17 2.80 1.68
N THR A 76 8.47 2.58 1.62
CA THR A 76 9.26 2.66 0.39
C THR A 76 9.50 1.28 -0.23
N ALA A 77 9.84 1.25 -1.52
CA ALA A 77 10.17 0.00 -2.20
C ALA A 77 11.38 -0.71 -1.56
N ASP A 78 12.34 0.03 -1.02
CA ASP A 78 13.52 -0.54 -0.37
C ASP A 78 13.17 -1.21 0.96
N GLN A 79 12.25 -0.64 1.74
CA GLN A 79 11.74 -1.27 2.97
C GLN A 79 11.04 -2.59 2.66
N LEU A 80 10.26 -2.67 1.56
CA LEU A 80 9.60 -3.91 1.17
C LEU A 80 10.56 -5.05 0.86
N ARG A 81 11.67 -4.77 0.17
CA ARG A 81 12.64 -5.82 -0.23
C ARG A 81 13.36 -6.45 0.96
N ASN A 82 13.50 -5.71 2.06
CA ASN A 82 14.34 -6.10 3.19
C ASN A 82 13.57 -6.82 4.31
N ASP A 83 12.23 -6.77 4.31
CA ASP A 83 11.43 -7.16 5.47
C ASP A 83 10.84 -8.58 5.39
N GLY A 84 10.95 -9.29 4.25
CA GLY A 84 10.36 -10.65 4.07
C GLY A 84 8.84 -10.71 4.31
N TRP A 85 8.18 -9.55 4.20
CA TRP A 85 6.80 -9.36 4.61
C TRP A 85 5.81 -10.05 3.65
N THR A 86 4.76 -10.64 4.21
CA THR A 86 3.66 -11.26 3.44
C THR A 86 2.33 -10.65 3.82
N ALA A 87 1.49 -10.36 2.82
CA ALA A 87 0.17 -9.79 3.04
C ALA A 87 -0.77 -10.77 3.77
N GLY A 88 -1.21 -10.36 4.97
CA GLY A 88 -2.24 -11.04 5.74
C GLY A 88 -3.62 -11.01 5.06
N PRO A 89 -4.59 -11.83 5.54
CA PRO A 89 -5.92 -11.94 4.95
C PRO A 89 -6.72 -10.62 5.03
N ASP A 90 -6.56 -9.88 6.12
CA ASP A 90 -7.14 -8.55 6.36
C ASP A 90 -6.64 -7.50 5.35
N VAL A 91 -5.33 -7.50 5.07
CA VAL A 91 -4.73 -6.67 4.03
C VAL A 91 -5.26 -7.07 2.66
N ARG A 92 -5.22 -8.36 2.32
CA ARG A 92 -5.70 -8.86 1.02
C ARG A 92 -7.17 -8.48 0.79
N GLN A 93 -8.02 -8.63 1.80
CA GLN A 93 -9.45 -8.28 1.72
C GLN A 93 -9.66 -6.78 1.54
N ALA A 94 -8.82 -5.95 2.17
CA ALA A 94 -8.88 -4.49 2.08
C ALA A 94 -8.40 -3.93 0.73
N LEU A 95 -7.61 -4.68 -0.04
CA LEU A 95 -7.11 -4.26 -1.34
C LEU A 95 -8.16 -4.45 -2.46
N PRO A 96 -8.19 -3.54 -3.45
CA PRO A 96 -8.86 -3.78 -4.72
C PRO A 96 -8.40 -5.09 -5.39
N VAL A 97 -9.31 -5.69 -6.16
CA VAL A 97 -9.11 -6.99 -6.82
C VAL A 97 -7.81 -7.03 -7.62
N TYR A 98 -7.52 -6.02 -8.45
CA TYR A 98 -6.32 -6.02 -9.29
C TYR A 98 -5.00 -6.06 -8.49
N LEU A 99 -4.94 -5.42 -7.31
CA LEU A 99 -3.76 -5.48 -6.44
C LEU A 99 -3.66 -6.82 -5.73
N ARG A 100 -4.80 -7.37 -5.31
CA ARG A 100 -4.88 -8.69 -4.67
C ARG A 100 -4.42 -9.79 -5.62
N GLU A 101 -4.86 -9.75 -6.87
CA GLU A 101 -4.47 -10.72 -7.91
C GLU A 101 -2.99 -10.61 -8.25
N ALA A 102 -2.46 -9.38 -8.38
CA ALA A 102 -1.03 -9.17 -8.62
C ALA A 102 -0.14 -9.72 -7.49
N LEU A 103 -0.57 -9.58 -6.23
CA LEU A 103 0.12 -10.17 -5.06
C LEU A 103 0.08 -11.69 -5.06
N ALA A 104 -0.98 -12.30 -5.58
CA ALA A 104 -1.11 -13.76 -5.62
C ALA A 104 -0.19 -14.40 -6.67
N GLN A 105 0.28 -13.62 -7.65
CA GLN A 105 1.18 -14.08 -8.71
C GLN A 105 2.66 -14.00 -8.30
N THR A 106 2.97 -13.36 -7.17
CA THR A 106 4.33 -13.20 -6.66
C THR A 106 4.75 -14.30 -5.66
N GLY A 107 3.92 -15.35 -5.50
CA GLY A 107 4.12 -16.48 -4.58
C GLY A 107 4.67 -17.74 -5.23
#